data_AF-A0A959T7J6-F1
#
_entry.id   AF-A0A959T7J6-F1
#
_cell.length_a   1.000
_cell.length_b   1.000
_cell.length_c   1.000
_cell.angle_alpha   90.00
_cell.angle_beta   90.00
_cell.angle_gamma   90.00
#
_symmetry.space_group_name_H-M   'P 1'
#
loop_
_entity.id
_entity.type
_entity.pdbx_description
1 polymer ?
#
loop_
_entity_poly.entity_id
_entity_poly.type
_entity_poly.pdbx_seq_one_letter_code
_entity_poly.pdbx_strand_id
1 'polypeptide(L)' 'MRSILRTPGSLLCLVGLIMAFPSAGQVFITEMADPNTSTSGDARYVELYNAGASAVDLSTGWALRRWT' A
#
# COMPACT_ATOMS: atom_id res chain seq x y z
N MET A 1 -48.78 1.69 23.73
CA MET A 1 -47.54 0.90 23.82
C MET A 1 -46.73 1.15 22.56
N ARG A 2 -45.66 1.96 22.60
CA ARG A 2 -44.79 2.20 21.44
C ARG A 2 -43.46 1.51 21.74
N SER A 3 -43.23 0.36 21.12
CA SER A 3 -41.99 -0.41 21.28
C SER A 3 -40.86 0.33 20.58
N ILE A 4 -39.82 0.64 21.36
CA ILE A 4 -38.59 1.26 20.89
C ILE A 4 -37.76 0.18 20.17
N LEU A 5 -37.50 0.36 18.88
CA LEU A 5 -36.75 -0.58 18.06
C LEU A 5 -35.26 -0.51 18.43
N ARG A 6 -34.78 -1.46 19.25
CA ARG A 6 -33.35 -1.69 19.46
C ARG A 6 -32.80 -2.50 18.29
N THR A 7 -32.19 -1.86 17.31
CA THR A 7 -31.31 -2.58 16.36
C THR A 7 -29.94 -2.77 17.00
N PRO A 8 -29.45 -4.01 17.22
CA PRO A 8 -28.18 -4.29 17.89
C PRO A 8 -26.93 -4.05 17.02
N GLY A 9 -27.09 -3.60 15.77
CA GLY A 9 -25.99 -3.56 14.80
C GLY A 9 -25.25 -2.23 14.68
N SER A 10 -25.71 -1.15 15.31
CA SER A 10 -25.20 0.22 15.03
C SER A 10 -23.77 0.43 15.53
N LEU A 11 -23.40 -0.13 16.68
CA LEU A 11 -22.03 -0.03 17.22
C LEU A 11 -21.05 -0.96 16.49
N LEU A 12 -21.50 -2.17 16.12
CA LEU A 12 -20.71 -3.13 15.36
C LEU A 12 -20.42 -2.63 13.94
N CYS A 13 -21.39 -1.95 13.33
CA CYS A 13 -21.24 -1.30 12.03
C CYS A 13 -20.25 -0.12 12.08
N LEU A 14 -20.29 0.68 13.15
CA LEU A 14 -19.36 1.80 13.34
C LEU A 14 -17.91 1.34 13.56
N VAL A 15 -17.71 0.23 14.30
CA VAL A 15 -16.39 -0.39 14.49
C VAL A 15 -15.85 -1.00 13.19
N GLY A 16 -16.70 -1.58 12.34
CA GLY A 16 -16.30 -2.05 11.01
C GLY A 16 -15.87 -0.91 10.08
N LEU A 17 -16.51 0.26 10.19
CA LEU A 17 -16.22 1.42 9.34
C LEU A 17 -14.85 2.05 9.62
N ILE A 18 -14.38 2.03 10.87
CA ILE A 18 -13.06 2.54 11.27
C ILE A 18 -11.90 1.54 11.05
N MET A 19 -12.19 0.28 10.71
CA MET A 19 -11.15 -0.72 10.36
C MET A 19 -10.96 -0.86 8.85
N ALA A 20 -11.84 -0.27 8.04
CA ALA A 20 -11.82 -0.33 6.59
C ALA A 20 -10.91 0.73 5.94
N PHE A 21 -9.95 1.29 6.67
CA PHE A 21 -8.96 2.17 6.05
C PHE A 21 -8.14 1.34 5.06
N PRO A 22 -8.15 1.66 3.75
CA PRO A 22 -7.24 1.00 2.82
C PRO A 22 -5.82 1.29 3.32
N SER A 23 -5.03 0.24 3.52
CA SER A 23 -3.63 0.37 3.92
C SER A 23 -2.93 1.29 2.93
N ALA A 24 -2.61 2.52 3.35
CA ALA A 24 -1.89 3.45 2.50
C ALA A 24 -0.45 2.95 2.33
N GLY A 25 -0.08 2.58 1.10
CA GLY A 25 1.27 2.22 0.69
C GLY A 25 1.76 0.84 1.14
N GLN A 26 1.46 -0.19 0.35
CA GLN A 26 2.03 -1.54 0.54
C GLN A 26 3.37 -1.74 -0.20
N VAL A 27 3.72 -0.85 -1.13
CA VAL A 27 4.90 -0.96 -1.99
C VAL A 27 5.95 0.06 -1.56
N PHE A 28 7.16 -0.41 -1.25
CA PHE A 28 8.30 0.37 -0.77
C PHE A 28 9.47 0.29 -1.75
N ILE A 29 10.30 1.33 -1.79
CA ILE A 29 11.63 1.25 -2.39
C ILE A 29 12.60 0.83 -1.28
N THR A 30 13.19 -0.35 -1.40
CA THR A 30 14.12 -0.92 -0.41
C THR A 30 15.58 -0.72 -0.81
N GLU A 31 15.86 -0.63 -2.10
CA GLU A 31 17.19 -0.38 -2.63
C GLU A 31 17.17 0.52 -3.87
N MET A 32 18.19 1.34 -4.02
CA MET A 32 18.49 2.10 -5.24
C MET A 32 19.96 1.97 -5.56
N ALA A 33 20.28 1.42 -6.74
CA ALA A 33 21.64 1.31 -7.24
C ALA A 33 21.84 2.30 -8.40
N ASP A 34 22.78 3.22 -8.23
CA ASP A 34 23.30 4.06 -9.32
C ASP A 34 24.73 3.60 -9.64
N PRO A 35 25.08 3.40 -10.92
CA PRO A 35 26.41 2.94 -11.30
C PRO A 35 27.45 4.04 -11.06
N ASN A 36 27.94 4.15 -9.83
CA ASN A 36 29.11 4.96 -9.51
C ASN A 36 30.36 4.07 -9.36
N THR A 37 31.00 3.77 -10.48
CA THR A 37 32.42 3.38 -10.54
C THR A 37 32.87 2.11 -9.78
N SER A 38 31.97 1.30 -9.23
CA SER A 38 32.31 0.08 -8.50
C SER A 38 32.37 -1.14 -9.43
N THR A 39 33.30 -2.06 -9.17
CA THR A 39 33.80 -3.21 -9.97
C THR A 39 32.77 -4.17 -10.60
N SER A 40 31.47 -3.98 -10.35
CA SER A 40 30.36 -4.73 -10.94
C SER A 40 29.54 -3.79 -11.84
N GLY A 41 30.03 -3.54 -13.05
CA GLY A 41 29.67 -2.43 -13.93
C GLY A 41 28.22 -2.26 -14.43
N ASP A 42 27.22 -2.93 -13.84
CA ASP A 42 25.86 -3.01 -14.42
C ASP A 42 24.69 -2.73 -13.44
N ALA A 43 24.95 -2.39 -12.17
CA ALA A 43 23.88 -2.22 -11.18
C ALA A 43 23.17 -0.85 -11.31
N ARG A 44 22.26 -0.72 -12.29
CA ARG A 44 21.28 0.38 -12.37
C ARG A 44 19.87 -0.16 -12.20
N TYR A 45 19.35 -0.09 -10.98
CA TYR A 45 18.00 -0.54 -10.68
C TYR A 45 17.41 0.19 -9.47
N VAL A 46 16.09 0.08 -9.35
CA VAL A 46 15.33 0.41 -8.15
C VAL A 46 14.58 -0.85 -7.75
N GLU A 47 14.76 -1.29 -6.51
CA GLU A 47 14.03 -2.43 -5.97
C GLU A 47 12.67 -1.97 -5.44
N LEU A 48 11.61 -2.71 -5.78
CA LEU A 48 10.27 -2.50 -5.26
C LEU A 48 9.84 -3.70 -4.41
N TYR A 49 9.48 -3.45 -3.16
CA TYR A 49 9.04 -4.47 -2.21
C TYR A 49 7.57 -4.29 -1.86
N ASN A 50 6.75 -5.33 -2.10
CA ASN A 50 5.38 -5.39 -1.64
C ASN A 50 5.33 -6.04 -0.25
N ALA A 51 5.07 -5.26 0.80
CA ALA A 51 4.93 -5.76 2.17
C ALA A 51 3.53 -6.32 2.46
N GLY A 52 2.60 -6.24 1.51
CA GLY A 52 1.25 -6.76 1.62
C GLY A 52 1.15 -8.26 1.37
N ALA A 53 0.05 -8.85 1.83
CA ALA A 53 -0.26 -10.28 1.60
C ALA A 53 -0.94 -10.55 0.25
N SER A 54 -1.17 -9.53 -0.57
CA SER A 54 -1.88 -9.62 -1.85
C SER A 54 -1.05 -9.03 -2.98
N ALA A 55 -1.24 -9.53 -4.20
CA ALA A 55 -0.57 -8.98 -5.37
C ALA A 55 -1.00 -7.52 -5.62
N VAL A 56 -0.05 -6.67 -5.99
CA VAL A 56 -0.29 -5.28 -6.40
C VAL A 56 -0.15 -5.21 -7.92
N ASP A 57 -1.20 -4.75 -8.61
CA ASP A 57 -1.17 -4.50 -10.05
C ASP A 57 -0.54 -3.13 -10.33
N LEU A 58 0.61 -3.14 -11.01
CA LEU A 58 1.35 -1.94 -11.40
C LEU A 58 1.03 -1.49 -12.84
N SER A 59 0.17 -2.22 -13.57
CA SER A 59 -0.09 -1.96 -15.00
C SER A 59 -0.85 -0.66 -15.27
N THR A 60 -1.62 -0.17 -14.29
CA THR A 60 -2.51 0.99 -14.44
C THR A 60 -2.24 2.02 -13.35
N GLY A 61 -1.92 3.26 -13.75
CA GLY A 61 -1.84 4.41 -12.84
C GLY A 61 -0.55 4.55 -12.02
N TRP A 62 0.40 3.63 -12.12
CA TRP A 62 1.71 3.73 -11.47
C TRP A 62 2.78 4.28 -12.42
N ALA A 63 3.72 5.04 -11.87
CA ALA A 63 4.92 5.47 -12.58
C ALA A 63 6.09 5.60 -11.60
N LEU A 64 7.24 5.04 -11.95
CA LEU A 64 8.49 5.31 -11.24
C LEU A 64 9.06 6.64 -11.74
N ARG A 65 9.00 7.69 -10.92
CA ARG A 65 9.42 9.05 -11.30
C ARG A 65 10.66 9.45 -10.52
N ARG A 66 11.71 9.84 -11.24
CA ARG A 66 12.84 10.58 -10.66
C ARG A 66 12.49 12.06 -10.61
N TRP A 67 12.64 12.69 -9.44
CA TRP A 67 12.53 14.15 -9.34
C TRP A 67 13.82 14.79 -9.87
N THR A 68 13.71 15.68 -10.84
CA THR A 68 14.85 16.42 -11.43
C THR A 68 14.47 17.87 -11.60
#